data_AF-A0A3D4Z2B1-F1
#
_entry.id   AF-A0A3D4Z2B1-F1
#
_cell.length_a   1.000
_cell.length_b   1.000
_cell.length_c   1.000
_cell.angle_alpha   90.00
_cell.angle_beta   90.00
_cell.angle_gamma   90.00
#
_symmetry.space_group_name_H-M   'P 1'
#
loop_
_entity.id
_entity.type
_entity.pdbx_description
1 polymer ?
#
loop_
_entity_poly.entity_id
_entity_poly.type
_entity_poly.pdbx_seq_one_letter_code
_entity_poly.pdbx_strand_id
1 'polypeptide(L)'
;QQEKFSWIQQRAIKYSGALVMTLVAKKSAKEQKIADPEAHLKKCLEDWSRALENRSYLGGDKPNGADLAVFGILKSIETLPAFRWIEANPQVKQWYQRVDETALQAA
;
A
#
# COMPACT_ATOMS: atom_id res chain seq x y z
N GLN A 1 19.73 -20.44 -21.41
CA GLN A 1 18.63 -21.38 -21.08
C GLN A 1 18.00 -20.89 -19.79
N GLN A 2 16.73 -20.47 -19.81
CA GLN A 2 16.01 -20.22 -18.55
C GLN A 2 15.74 -21.58 -17.91
N GLU A 3 16.42 -21.88 -16.79
CA GLU A 3 16.03 -23.00 -15.95
C GLU A 3 14.58 -22.76 -15.50
N LYS A 4 13.65 -23.51 -16.09
CA LYS A 4 12.27 -23.58 -15.60
C LYS A 4 12.35 -24.20 -14.21
N PHE A 5 12.32 -23.37 -13.17
CA PHE A 5 12.20 -23.84 -11.80
C PHE A 5 11.13 -24.92 -11.75
N SER A 6 11.52 -26.14 -11.35
CA SER A 6 10.60 -27.26 -11.21
C SER A 6 9.48 -26.87 -10.24
N TRP A 7 8.28 -27.42 -10.41
CA TRP A 7 7.11 -27.12 -9.57
C TRP A 7 7.42 -27.23 -8.06
N ILE A 8 8.29 -28.17 -7.67
CA ILE A 8 8.77 -28.33 -6.29
C ILE A 8 9.62 -27.14 -5.84
N GLN A 9 10.54 -26.66 -6.68
CA GLN A 9 11.39 -25.51 -6.38
C GLN A 9 10.56 -24.23 -6.26
N GLN A 10 9.56 -24.02 -7.13
CA GLN A 10 8.66 -22.86 -7.04
C GLN A 10 7.87 -22.85 -5.72
N ARG A 11 7.34 -24.01 -5.30
CA ARG A 11 6.67 -24.14 -4.01
C ARG A 11 7.63 -23.88 -2.86
N ALA A 12 8.83 -24.48 -2.89
CA ALA A 12 9.85 -24.27 -1.87
C ALA A 12 10.22 -22.77 -1.72
N ILE A 13 10.45 -22.06 -2.83
CA ILE A 13 10.76 -20.62 -2.84
C ILE A 13 9.61 -19.80 -2.27
N LYS A 14 8.35 -20.13 -2.61
CA LYS A 14 7.17 -19.42 -2.10
C LYS A 14 7.07 -19.53 -0.58
N TYR A 15 7.26 -20.73 -0.01
CA TYR A 15 7.15 -20.93 1.43
C TYR A 15 8.37 -20.43 2.19
N SER A 16 9.60 -20.65 1.68
CA SER A 16 10.81 -20.13 2.32
C SER A 16 10.85 -18.61 2.30
N GLY A 17 10.44 -17.99 1.19
CA GLY A 17 10.27 -16.55 1.07
C GLY A 17 9.28 -16.00 2.10
N ALA A 18 8.12 -16.65 2.27
CA ALA A 18 7.13 -16.22 3.27
C ALA A 18 7.69 -16.24 4.71
N LEU A 19 8.48 -17.26 5.06
CA LEU A 19 9.13 -17.34 6.37
C LEU A 19 10.17 -16.23 6.56
N VAL A 20 11.05 -16.03 5.58
CA VAL A 20 12.07 -14.97 5.63
C VAL A 20 11.41 -13.60 5.72
N MET A 21 10.40 -13.32 4.90
CA MET A 21 9.67 -12.06 4.90
C MET A 21 8.95 -11.80 6.24
N THR A 22 8.45 -12.85 6.90
CA THR A 22 7.85 -12.72 8.24
C THR A 22 8.88 -12.27 9.28
N LEU A 23 10.10 -12.81 9.23
CA LEU A 23 11.18 -12.40 10.14
C LEU A 23 11.63 -10.96 9.88
N VAL A 24 11.78 -10.59 8.61
CA VAL A 24 12.13 -9.22 8.20
C VAL A 24 11.05 -8.23 8.65
N ALA A 25 9.78 -8.56 8.44
CA ALA A 25 8.65 -7.73 8.88
C ALA A 25 8.65 -7.54 10.40
N LYS A 26 8.87 -8.60 11.18
CA LYS A 26 8.96 -8.52 12.65
C LYS A 26 10.13 -7.65 13.11
N LYS A 27 11.30 -7.81 12.48
CA LYS A 27 12.48 -6.99 12.78
C LYS A 27 12.21 -5.51 12.48
N SER A 28 11.68 -5.22 11.30
CA SER A 28 11.37 -3.86 10.87
C SER A 28 10.33 -3.19 11.77
N ALA A 29 9.25 -3.91 12.12
CA ALA A 29 8.23 -3.42 13.05
C ALA A 29 8.82 -3.08 14.42
N LYS A 30 9.73 -3.92 14.94
CA LYS A 30 10.42 -3.68 16.21
C LYS A 30 11.31 -2.43 16.15
N GLU A 31 12.08 -2.27 15.07
CA GLU A 31 12.96 -1.10 14.87
C GLU A 31 12.17 0.21 14.77
N GLN A 32 11.03 0.19 14.08
CA GLN A 32 10.14 1.35 13.94
C GLN A 32 9.18 1.56 15.12
N LYS A 33 9.29 0.72 16.19
CA LYS A 33 8.41 0.73 17.37
C LYS A 33 6.92 0.60 17.03
N ILE A 34 6.61 -0.11 15.95
CA ILE A 34 5.24 -0.40 15.53
C ILE A 34 4.76 -1.59 16.34
N ALA A 35 3.98 -1.31 17.40
CA ALA A 35 3.39 -2.34 18.25
C ALA A 35 2.21 -3.05 17.58
N ASP A 36 1.40 -2.31 16.83
CA ASP A 36 0.28 -2.82 16.05
C ASP A 36 0.32 -2.27 14.62
N PRO A 37 0.71 -3.10 13.62
CA PRO A 37 0.73 -2.70 12.22
C PRO A 37 -0.63 -2.26 11.68
N GLU A 38 -1.73 -2.83 12.20
CA GLU A 38 -3.08 -2.47 11.75
C GLU A 38 -3.45 -1.07 12.24
N ALA A 39 -3.30 -0.80 13.54
CA ALA A 39 -3.53 0.53 14.09
C ALA A 39 -2.60 1.58 13.47
N HIS A 40 -1.35 1.21 13.16
CA HIS A 40 -0.41 2.12 12.51
C HIS A 40 -0.88 2.50 11.10
N LEU A 41 -1.30 1.53 10.29
CA LEU A 41 -1.84 1.82 8.96
C LEU A 41 -3.09 2.70 9.05
N LYS A 42 -4.04 2.37 9.93
CA LYS A 42 -5.25 3.19 10.13
C LYS A 42 -4.90 4.63 10.50
N LYS A 43 -3.96 4.82 11.43
CA LYS A 43 -3.48 6.15 11.81
C LYS A 43 -2.87 6.90 10.62
N CYS A 44 -2.03 6.25 9.81
CA CYS A 44 -1.48 6.88 8.61
C CYS A 44 -2.57 7.29 7.61
N LEU A 45 -3.61 6.46 7.44
CA LEU A 45 -4.76 6.80 6.59
C LEU A 45 -5.54 7.98 7.16
N GLU A 46 -5.75 8.05 8.47
CA GLU A 46 -6.39 9.19 9.14
C GLU A 46 -5.57 10.47 9.01
N ASP A 47 -4.25 10.39 9.19
CA ASP A 47 -3.35 11.54 9.03
C ASP A 47 -3.35 12.04 7.58
N TRP A 48 -3.39 11.12 6.60
CA TRP A 48 -3.56 11.46 5.19
C TRP A 48 -4.92 12.11 4.90
N SER A 49 -5.99 11.52 5.43
CA SER A 49 -7.36 12.06 5.38
C SER A 49 -7.41 13.50 5.91
N ARG A 50 -6.74 13.75 7.05
CA ARG A 50 -6.65 15.07 7.67
C ARG A 50 -5.86 16.05 6.81
N ALA A 51 -4.74 15.61 6.20
CA ALA A 51 -3.94 16.44 5.30
C ALA A 51 -4.65 16.83 4.00
N LEU A 52 -5.58 16.00 3.52
CA LEU A 52 -6.40 16.33 2.36
C LEU A 52 -7.33 17.52 2.64
N GLU A 53 -7.77 17.75 3.89
CA GLU A 53 -8.64 18.88 4.26
C GLU A 53 -9.91 18.99 3.37
N ASN A 54 -10.51 17.87 2.96
CA ASN A 54 -11.62 17.80 1.99
C ASN A 54 -11.30 18.28 0.56
N ARG A 55 -10.03 18.48 0.23
CA ARG A 55 -9.61 18.77 -1.14
C ARG A 55 -9.67 17.52 -2.00
N SER A 56 -9.75 17.77 -3.32
CA SER A 56 -9.66 16.71 -4.31
C SER A 56 -8.30 16.01 -4.22
N TYR A 57 -7.20 16.73 -4.40
CA TYR A 57 -5.87 16.18 -4.27
C TYR A 57 -5.08 16.96 -3.22
N LEU A 58 -3.97 16.41 -2.74
CA LEU A 58 -3.04 17.19 -1.95
C LEU A 58 -2.46 18.35 -2.78
N GLY A 59 -2.28 18.13 -4.10
CA GLY A 59 -1.95 19.17 -5.08
C GLY A 59 -3.06 20.16 -5.42
N GLY A 60 -4.24 20.07 -4.80
CA GLY A 60 -5.41 20.89 -5.12
C GLY A 60 -6.24 20.31 -6.26
N ASP A 61 -6.18 20.93 -7.43
CA ASP A 61 -6.99 20.55 -8.61
C ASP A 61 -6.43 19.35 -9.39
N LYS A 62 -5.13 19.10 -9.28
CA LYS A 62 -4.42 17.99 -9.95
C LYS A 62 -3.54 17.25 -8.95
N PRO A 63 -3.31 15.94 -9.14
CA PRO A 63 -2.40 15.19 -8.28
C PRO A 63 -0.97 15.73 -8.43
N ASN A 64 -0.30 15.93 -7.29
CA ASN A 64 1.12 16.26 -7.26
C ASN A 64 1.98 15.02 -7.02
N GLY A 65 3.31 15.19 -6.88
CA GLY A 65 4.22 14.08 -6.61
C GLY A 65 3.93 13.33 -5.30
N ALA A 66 3.40 14.00 -4.29
CA ALA A 66 3.01 13.36 -3.03
C ALA A 66 1.75 12.51 -3.20
N ASP A 67 0.75 13.00 -3.95
CA ASP A 67 -0.43 12.21 -4.31
C ASP A 67 -0.02 10.91 -5.02
N LEU A 68 0.86 11.01 -6.03
CA LEU A 68 1.34 9.86 -6.80
C LEU A 68 2.19 8.89 -5.96
N ALA A 69 3.03 9.41 -5.07
CA ALA A 69 3.85 8.58 -4.19
C ALA A 69 2.99 7.75 -3.22
N VAL A 70 2.03 8.38 -2.54
CA VAL A 70 1.12 7.69 -1.62
C VAL A 70 0.23 6.73 -2.40
N PHE A 71 -0.29 7.15 -3.55
CA PHE A 71 -1.09 6.28 -4.42
C PHE A 71 -0.33 5.02 -4.84
N GLY A 72 0.93 5.15 -5.28
CA GLY A 72 1.76 4.01 -5.67
C GLY A 72 1.97 3.01 -4.53
N ILE A 73 2.20 3.49 -3.31
CA ILE A 73 2.32 2.63 -2.12
C ILE A 73 1.00 1.88 -1.88
N LEU A 74 -0.15 2.58 -1.91
CA LEU A 74 -1.45 1.96 -1.67
C LEU A 74 -1.86 0.99 -2.80
N LYS A 75 -1.52 1.29 -4.06
CA LYS A 75 -1.76 0.40 -5.21
C LYS A 75 -0.98 -0.90 -5.09
N SER A 76 0.26 -0.86 -4.56
CA SER A 76 1.06 -2.08 -4.35
C SER A 76 0.44 -3.08 -3.37
N ILE A 77 -0.44 -2.62 -2.48
CA ILE A 77 -1.12 -3.44 -1.47
C ILE A 77 -2.58 -3.72 -1.78
N GLU A 78 -3.08 -3.34 -2.96
CA GLU A 78 -4.49 -3.50 -3.39
C GLU A 78 -5.00 -4.94 -3.31
N THR A 79 -4.14 -5.91 -3.65
CA THR A 79 -4.47 -7.35 -3.61
C THR A 79 -4.31 -7.98 -2.22
N LEU A 80 -3.85 -7.21 -1.23
CA LEU A 80 -3.59 -7.70 0.13
C LEU A 80 -4.79 -7.42 1.04
N PRO A 81 -5.04 -8.27 2.07
CA PRO A 81 -6.14 -8.06 3.02
C PRO A 81 -6.11 -6.71 3.75
N ALA A 82 -4.96 -6.04 3.82
CA ALA A 82 -4.81 -4.72 4.43
C ALA A 82 -5.57 -3.63 3.66
N PHE A 83 -5.84 -3.83 2.37
CA PHE A 83 -6.51 -2.83 1.53
C PHE A 83 -7.94 -2.50 2.01
N ARG A 84 -8.59 -3.43 2.72
CA ARG A 84 -9.90 -3.23 3.34
C ARG A 84 -9.95 -1.98 4.23
N TRP A 85 -8.83 -1.59 4.83
CA TRP A 85 -8.75 -0.43 5.72
C TRP A 85 -8.78 0.90 4.95
N ILE A 86 -8.29 0.89 3.72
CA ILE A 86 -8.39 2.03 2.79
C ILE A 86 -9.84 2.15 2.32
N GLU A 87 -10.47 1.03 1.96
CA GLU A 87 -11.87 1.01 1.55
C GLU A 87 -12.83 1.44 2.67
N ALA A 88 -12.48 1.15 3.92
CA ALA A 88 -13.23 1.53 5.10
C ALA A 88 -13.10 3.03 5.45
N ASN A 89 -12.16 3.77 4.85
CA ASN A 89 -12.02 5.21 5.02
C ASN A 89 -12.59 5.95 3.80
N PRO A 90 -13.80 6.55 3.89
CA PRO A 90 -14.48 7.13 2.73
C PRO A 90 -13.70 8.23 2.01
N GLN A 91 -13.01 9.10 2.76
CA GLN A 91 -12.28 10.22 2.19
C GLN A 91 -11.04 9.75 1.43
N VAL A 92 -10.27 8.83 2.03
CA VAL A 92 -9.10 8.25 1.36
C VAL A 92 -9.52 7.40 0.17
N LYS A 93 -10.61 6.63 0.27
CA LYS A 93 -11.15 5.84 -0.85
C LYS A 93 -11.51 6.73 -2.04
N GLN A 94 -12.25 7.82 -1.80
CA GLN A 94 -12.63 8.76 -2.86
C GLN A 94 -11.42 9.42 -3.51
N TRP A 95 -10.42 9.82 -2.71
CA TRP A 95 -9.16 10.34 -3.23
C TRP A 95 -8.43 9.30 -4.09
N TYR A 96 -8.32 8.07 -3.60
CA TYR A 96 -7.63 6.97 -4.27
C TYR A 96 -8.23 6.69 -5.66
N GLN A 97 -9.56 6.60 -5.74
CA GLN A 97 -10.28 6.38 -7.00
C GLN A 97 -10.03 7.52 -8.00
N ARG A 98 -10.04 8.77 -7.55
CA ARG A 98 -9.79 9.93 -8.40
C ARG A 98 -8.36 9.96 -8.94
N VAL A 99 -7.37 9.56 -8.14
CA VAL A 99 -5.98 9.42 -8.61
C VAL A 99 -5.85 8.26 -9.60
N ASP A 100 -6.50 7.11 -9.36
CA ASP A 100 -6.48 5.95 -10.27
C ASP A 100 -7.09 6.29 -11.63
N GLU A 101 -8.25 6.95 -11.66
CA GLU A 101 -8.90 7.42 -12.89
C GLU A 101 -8.02 8.40 -13.67
N THR A 102 -7.39 9.35 -12.96
CA THR A 102 -6.50 10.33 -13.60
C THR A 102 -5.23 9.65 -14.15
N ALA A 103 -4.67 8.68 -13.42
CA ALA A 103 -3.49 7.94 -13.85
C ALA A 103 -3.78 7.08 -15.08
N LEU A 104 -4.97 6.47 -15.16
CA LEU A 104 -5.42 5.72 -16.33
C LEU A 104 -5.62 6.61 -17.57
N GLN A 105 -6.06 7.86 -17.40
CA GLN A 105 -6.21 8.82 -18.50
C GLN A 105 -4.88 9.37 -19.02
N ALA A 106 -3.82 9.29 -18.21
CA ALA A 106 -2.47 9.73 -18.58
C ALA A 106 -1.62 8.64 -19.27
N ALA A 107 -2.13 7.41 -19.37
CA ALA A 107 -1.49 6.24 -19.98
C ALA A 107 -2.02 5.99 -21.41
#